data_AF-A0A382ULE5-F1
#
_entry.id   AF-A0A382ULE5-F1
#
_cell.length_a   1.000
_cell.length_b   1.000
_cell.length_c   1.000
_cell.angle_alpha   90.00
_cell.angle_beta   90.00
_cell.angle_gamma   90.00
#
_symmetry.space_group_name_H-M   'P 1'
#
loop_
_entity.id
_entity.type
_entity.pdbx_description
1 polymer ?
#
loop_
_entity_poly.entity_id
_entity_poly.type
_entity_poly.pdbx_seq_one_letter_code
_entity_poly.pdbx_strand_id
1 'polypeptide(L)'
;KRGWDKDFRGLARFDLATALFIPFLLATSCVVIAAASQFHANPEPGLIEVHTNNAVEVPTPLQASYEGNLGKMLSATGSETTTVIMGALPEADRILAATLIQRDAFALANSLENLAGSGIAQIVFGVGVVGMAISTIIILMLINGFVICEIAGKPTTGRLYQFGCILAALAGAFGALFLWTGKAQFYLAVPTSRFGMVLLPIAYIAFFFLMNNKKLLGEAMPRGASRIWWNVLMGIAVALAFTGASVSILNDKAMLPGTSIAFKHIGLTLLAILFVLAVVIHFKRKNSGEAS
;
A
#
# COMPACT_ATOMS: atom_id res chain seq x y z
N LYS A 1 -20.06 -18.03 -12.05
CA LYS A 1 -20.70 -16.78 -11.56
C LYS A 1 -21.83 -17.18 -10.62
N ARG A 2 -22.02 -16.52 -9.48
CA ARG A 2 -22.94 -16.96 -8.40
C ARG A 2 -24.45 -16.75 -8.72
N GLY A 3 -24.81 -16.20 -9.89
CA GLY A 3 -26.21 -16.01 -10.29
C GLY A 3 -27.00 -14.99 -9.44
N TRP A 4 -26.32 -14.15 -8.68
CA TRP A 4 -26.97 -13.15 -7.81
C TRP A 4 -27.67 -12.08 -8.62
N ASP A 5 -28.96 -11.91 -8.37
CA ASP A 5 -29.79 -10.81 -8.90
C ASP A 5 -30.09 -9.77 -7.80
N LYS A 6 -30.86 -8.73 -8.13
CA LYS A 6 -31.20 -7.58 -7.28
C LYS A 6 -31.74 -7.98 -5.91
N ASP A 7 -32.46 -9.08 -5.80
CA ASP A 7 -33.06 -9.55 -4.55
C ASP A 7 -32.01 -10.00 -3.53
N PHE A 8 -30.83 -10.44 -4.00
CA PHE A 8 -29.73 -10.88 -3.14
C PHE A 8 -28.86 -9.74 -2.61
N ARG A 9 -29.23 -8.48 -2.83
CA ARG A 9 -28.44 -7.31 -2.36
C ARG A 9 -28.27 -7.25 -0.84
N GLY A 10 -29.26 -7.72 -0.08
CA GLY A 10 -29.12 -7.84 1.37
C GLY A 10 -28.01 -8.83 1.73
N LEU A 11 -28.07 -10.02 1.13
CA LEU A 11 -27.08 -11.08 1.29
C LEU A 11 -25.68 -10.64 0.83
N ALA A 12 -25.58 -9.93 -0.29
CA ALA A 12 -24.31 -9.42 -0.81
C ALA A 12 -23.66 -8.38 0.13
N ARG A 13 -24.46 -7.49 0.74
CA ARG A 13 -23.96 -6.54 1.74
C ARG A 13 -23.51 -7.24 3.01
N PHE A 14 -24.27 -8.24 3.46
CA PHE A 14 -23.88 -9.08 4.59
C PHE A 14 -22.57 -9.81 4.31
N ASP A 15 -22.47 -10.55 3.19
CA ASP A 15 -21.26 -11.27 2.77
C ASP A 15 -20.05 -10.34 2.69
N LEU A 16 -20.21 -9.16 2.08
CA LEU A 16 -19.13 -8.18 1.98
C LEU A 16 -18.73 -7.58 3.34
N ALA A 17 -19.69 -7.31 4.23
CA ALA A 17 -19.40 -6.83 5.57
C ALA A 17 -18.68 -7.89 6.41
N THR A 18 -19.14 -9.14 6.39
CA THR A 18 -18.57 -10.23 7.18
C THR A 18 -17.26 -10.77 6.62
N ALA A 19 -17.09 -10.80 5.30
CA ALA A 19 -15.89 -11.36 4.67
C ALA A 19 -14.78 -10.32 4.45
N LEU A 20 -15.12 -9.03 4.38
CA LEU A 20 -14.13 -7.97 4.13
C LEU A 20 -14.02 -6.99 5.31
N PHE A 21 -15.11 -6.31 5.67
CA PHE A 21 -15.05 -5.20 6.62
C PHE A 21 -14.69 -5.64 8.05
N ILE A 22 -15.41 -6.62 8.60
CA ILE A 22 -15.16 -7.10 9.97
C ILE A 22 -13.74 -7.68 10.11
N PRO A 23 -13.28 -8.57 9.23
CA PRO A 23 -11.92 -9.10 9.32
C PRO A 23 -10.86 -8.01 9.18
N PHE A 24 -11.04 -7.07 8.25
CA PHE A 24 -10.14 -5.94 8.09
C PHE A 24 -10.07 -5.09 9.37
N LEU A 25 -11.22 -4.74 9.95
CA LEU A 25 -11.29 -3.93 11.16
C LEU A 25 -10.63 -4.65 12.34
N LEU A 26 -10.93 -5.94 12.54
CA LEU A 26 -10.32 -6.73 13.61
C LEU A 26 -8.81 -6.87 13.41
N ALA A 27 -8.35 -7.26 12.22
CA ALA A 27 -6.94 -7.44 11.95
C ALA A 27 -6.15 -6.13 12.13
N THR A 28 -6.65 -5.03 11.56
CA THR A 28 -5.97 -3.73 11.69
C THR A 28 -5.96 -3.23 13.14
N SER A 29 -7.06 -3.38 13.87
CA SER A 29 -7.13 -2.99 15.28
C SER A 29 -6.17 -3.84 16.14
N CYS A 30 -6.16 -5.16 15.96
CA CYS A 30 -5.26 -6.06 16.70
C CYS A 30 -3.79 -5.77 16.38
N VAL A 31 -3.43 -5.50 15.12
CA VAL A 31 -2.06 -5.14 14.74
C VAL A 31 -1.64 -3.81 15.38
N VAL A 32 -2.53 -2.81 15.41
CA VAL A 32 -2.24 -1.53 16.08
C VAL A 32 -2.05 -1.73 17.59
N ILE A 33 -2.90 -2.53 18.23
CA ILE A 33 -2.76 -2.83 19.67
C ILE A 33 -1.46 -3.59 19.96
N ALA A 34 -1.13 -4.60 19.15
CA ALA A 34 0.11 -5.37 19.29
C ALA A 34 1.36 -4.49 19.07
N ALA A 35 1.34 -3.62 18.06
CA ALA A 35 2.41 -2.66 17.83
C ALA A 35 2.54 -1.69 19.01
N ALA A 36 1.43 -1.19 19.55
CA ALA A 36 1.44 -0.30 20.71
C ALA A 36 1.98 -1.00 21.96
N SER A 37 1.57 -2.24 22.25
CA SER A 37 2.05 -2.97 23.43
C SER A 37 3.54 -3.30 23.37
N GLN A 38 4.05 -3.65 22.19
CA GLN A 38 5.44 -4.04 22.03
C GLN A 38 6.39 -2.86 21.86
N PHE A 39 5.96 -1.80 21.18
CA PHE A 39 6.89 -0.82 20.60
C PHE A 39 6.74 0.60 21.15
N HIS A 40 5.64 0.93 21.81
CA HIS A 40 5.37 2.30 22.22
C HIS A 40 6.38 2.79 23.26
N ALA A 41 7.19 3.78 22.87
CA ALA A 41 8.23 4.41 23.70
C ALA A 41 9.31 3.45 24.27
N ASN A 42 9.37 2.22 23.78
CA ASN A 42 10.36 1.23 24.21
C ASN A 42 11.46 1.11 23.15
N PRO A 43 12.71 1.54 23.43
CA PRO A 43 13.84 1.36 22.52
C PRO A 43 14.22 -0.12 22.42
N GLU A 44 14.78 -0.52 21.28
CA GLU A 44 15.31 -1.89 21.16
C GLU A 44 16.51 -2.06 22.09
N PRO A 45 16.63 -3.19 22.81
CA PRO A 45 17.79 -3.44 23.64
C PRO A 45 19.10 -3.36 22.83
N GLY A 46 20.10 -2.65 23.36
CA GLY A 46 21.42 -2.53 22.74
C GLY A 46 21.57 -1.39 21.73
N LEU A 47 20.48 -0.78 21.23
CA LEU A 47 20.56 0.30 20.22
C LEU A 47 21.13 1.60 20.77
N ILE A 48 20.84 1.93 22.03
CA ILE A 48 21.30 3.18 22.65
C ILE A 48 22.81 3.11 22.89
N GLU A 49 23.32 1.91 23.17
CA GLU A 49 24.70 1.65 23.52
C GLU A 49 25.64 1.49 22.30
N VAL A 50 25.11 1.41 21.07
CA VAL A 50 25.86 1.14 19.82
C VAL A 50 27.10 2.03 19.63
N HIS A 51 27.04 3.29 20.07
CA HIS A 51 28.15 4.25 19.96
C HIS A 51 28.80 4.60 21.31
N THR A 52 28.57 3.76 22.32
CA THR A 52 29.13 3.92 23.66
C THR A 52 30.17 2.83 23.93
N ASN A 53 30.95 2.98 25.01
CA ASN A 53 31.99 2.01 25.39
C ASN A 53 31.45 0.61 25.77
N ASN A 54 30.12 0.44 25.85
CA ASN A 54 29.44 -0.83 26.17
C ASN A 54 28.61 -1.33 24.98
N ALA A 55 29.11 -1.20 23.76
CA ALA A 55 28.39 -1.58 22.55
C ALA A 55 27.99 -3.06 22.57
N VAL A 56 26.68 -3.30 22.44
CA VAL A 56 26.09 -4.62 22.22
C VAL A 56 25.93 -4.83 20.71
N GLU A 57 26.12 -6.06 20.23
CA GLU A 57 25.93 -6.37 18.81
C GLU A 57 24.44 -6.33 18.47
N VAL A 58 24.05 -5.38 17.60
CA VAL A 58 22.68 -5.17 17.14
C VAL A 58 22.60 -5.53 15.64
N PRO A 59 21.48 -6.08 15.14
CA PRO A 59 21.29 -6.31 13.72
C PRO A 59 21.58 -5.05 12.87
N THR A 60 22.39 -5.22 11.81
CA THR A 60 22.83 -4.13 10.93
C THR A 60 21.71 -3.26 10.36
N PRO A 61 20.49 -3.77 10.03
CA PRO A 61 19.41 -2.92 9.52
C PRO A 61 18.83 -1.99 10.59
N LEU A 62 18.82 -2.42 11.85
CA LEU A 62 18.31 -1.64 12.97
C LEU A 62 19.30 -0.53 13.33
N GLN A 63 20.60 -0.86 13.35
CA GLN A 63 21.66 0.13 13.52
C GLN A 63 21.61 1.20 12.42
N ALA A 64 21.50 0.82 11.15
CA ALA A 64 21.40 1.76 10.04
C ALA A 64 20.17 2.67 10.14
N SER A 65 19.03 2.13 10.62
CA SER A 65 17.80 2.91 10.84
C SER A 65 17.96 3.91 11.98
N TYR A 66 18.60 3.50 13.07
CA TYR A 66 18.92 4.34 14.22
C TYR A 66 19.87 5.48 13.87
N GLU A 67 21.01 5.18 13.25
CA GLU A 67 21.98 6.17 12.75
C GLU A 67 21.33 7.12 11.73
N GLY A 68 20.45 6.59 10.87
CA GLY A 68 19.68 7.38 9.91
C GLY A 68 18.73 8.39 10.58
N ASN A 69 18.13 8.03 11.72
CA ASN A 69 17.28 8.94 12.50
C ASN A 69 18.13 10.04 13.18
N LEU A 70 19.25 9.66 13.79
CA LEU A 70 20.19 10.63 14.38
C LEU A 70 20.76 11.59 13.33
N GLY A 71 21.12 11.09 12.15
CA GLY A 71 21.61 11.93 11.05
C GLY A 71 20.57 12.93 10.53
N LYS A 72 19.28 12.56 10.49
CA LYS A 72 18.19 13.51 10.15
C LYS A 72 18.06 14.62 11.20
N MET A 73 18.23 14.29 12.48
CA MET A 73 18.19 15.28 13.56
C MET A 73 19.40 16.23 13.51
N LEU A 74 20.60 15.68 13.34
CA LEU A 74 21.85 16.46 13.23
C LEU A 74 21.84 17.38 12.01
N SER A 75 21.40 16.87 10.85
CA SER A 75 21.27 17.68 9.63
C SER A 75 20.20 18.77 9.74
N ALA A 76 19.11 18.54 10.48
CA ALA A 76 18.13 19.59 10.78
C ALA A 76 18.68 20.69 11.70
N THR A 77 19.65 20.35 12.55
CA THR A 77 20.31 21.26 13.50
C THR A 77 21.59 21.89 12.92
N GLY A 78 21.99 21.51 11.69
CA GLY A 78 23.22 22.00 11.04
C GLY A 78 24.52 21.42 11.61
N SER A 79 24.43 20.34 12.39
CA SER A 79 25.59 19.66 12.98
C SER A 79 26.13 18.57 12.06
N GLU A 80 27.45 18.31 12.14
CA GLU A 80 28.08 17.24 11.36
C GLU A 80 27.53 15.85 11.74
N THR A 81 27.32 15.02 10.72
CA THR A 81 26.76 13.67 10.87
C THR A 81 27.89 12.64 10.98
N THR A 82 28.59 12.66 12.10
CA THR A 82 29.71 11.74 12.39
C THR A 82 29.31 10.79 13.53
N THR A 83 29.72 9.52 13.46
CA THR A 83 29.43 8.51 14.50
C THR A 83 29.88 8.92 15.90
N VAL A 84 30.99 9.66 15.99
CA VAL A 84 31.51 10.22 17.25
C VAL A 84 30.51 11.23 17.85
N ILE A 85 29.92 12.09 17.02
CA ILE A 85 28.93 13.09 17.45
C ILE A 85 27.63 12.37 17.84
N MET A 86 27.21 11.36 17.07
CA MET A 86 26.05 10.52 17.39
C MET A 86 26.17 9.86 18.77
N GLY A 87 27.36 9.36 19.12
CA GLY A 87 27.64 8.78 20.44
C GLY A 87 27.67 9.80 21.58
N ALA A 88 28.03 11.06 21.29
CA ALA A 88 28.11 12.15 22.27
C ALA A 88 26.77 12.87 22.51
N LEU A 89 25.72 12.54 21.76
CA LEU A 89 24.40 13.15 21.93
C LEU A 89 23.79 12.84 23.31
N PRO A 90 22.92 13.74 23.82
CA PRO A 90 22.12 13.47 25.01
C PRO A 90 21.38 12.14 24.92
N GLU A 91 21.26 11.45 26.06
CA GLU A 91 20.58 10.16 26.12
C GLU A 91 19.14 10.23 25.61
N ALA A 92 18.44 11.33 25.90
CA ALA A 92 17.08 11.57 25.43
C ALA A 92 16.97 11.53 23.90
N ASP A 93 17.93 12.11 23.18
CA ASP A 93 17.92 12.14 21.72
C ASP A 93 18.21 10.75 21.13
N ARG A 94 19.08 9.99 21.79
CA ARG A 94 19.38 8.60 21.43
C ARG A 94 18.19 7.68 21.69
N ILE A 95 17.50 7.82 22.82
CA ILE A 95 16.25 7.09 23.09
C ILE A 95 15.19 7.43 22.04
N LEU A 96 15.04 8.72 21.70
CA LEU A 96 14.08 9.15 20.68
C LEU A 96 14.40 8.53 19.30
N ALA A 97 15.66 8.55 18.88
CA ALA A 97 16.06 7.94 17.62
C ALA A 97 15.88 6.41 17.61
N ALA A 98 16.15 5.75 18.74
CA ALA A 98 16.00 4.30 18.90
C ALA A 98 14.52 3.86 18.98
N THR A 99 13.61 4.72 19.45
CA THR A 99 12.17 4.43 19.49
C THR A 99 11.47 4.69 18.15
N LEU A 100 12.05 5.51 17.28
CA LEU A 100 11.53 5.85 15.95
C LEU A 100 11.95 4.87 14.83
N ILE A 101 12.63 3.77 15.17
CA ILE A 101 13.00 2.76 14.17
C ILE A 101 11.77 2.01 13.67
N GLN A 102 11.77 1.65 12.38
CA GLN A 102 10.75 0.74 11.86
C GLN A 102 11.11 -0.69 12.25
N ARG A 103 10.23 -1.31 13.03
CA ARG A 103 10.35 -2.72 13.43
C ARG A 103 9.69 -3.63 12.41
N ASP A 104 10.22 -4.84 12.30
CA ASP A 104 9.78 -5.81 11.31
C ASP A 104 8.62 -6.69 11.80
N ALA A 105 8.16 -7.55 10.90
CA ALA A 105 7.06 -8.46 11.17
C ALA A 105 7.44 -9.54 12.22
N PHE A 106 8.72 -9.86 12.36
CA PHE A 106 9.19 -10.82 13.36
C PHE A 106 9.15 -10.22 14.77
N ALA A 107 9.49 -8.93 14.94
CA ALA A 107 9.33 -8.22 16.20
C ALA A 107 7.85 -8.14 16.63
N LEU A 108 6.92 -8.06 15.69
CA LEU A 108 5.47 -8.11 15.96
C LEU A 108 5.03 -9.47 16.49
N ALA A 109 5.64 -10.57 16.02
CA ALA A 109 5.33 -11.91 16.50
C ALA A 109 5.61 -12.07 18.01
N ASN A 110 6.61 -11.34 18.54
CA ASN A 110 6.93 -11.37 19.97
C ASN A 110 5.76 -10.88 20.87
N SER A 111 4.76 -10.18 20.32
CA SER A 111 3.54 -9.84 21.07
C SER A 111 2.77 -11.06 21.59
N LEU A 112 2.93 -12.20 20.93
CA LEU A 112 2.29 -13.47 21.28
C LEU A 112 3.18 -14.36 22.16
N GLU A 113 4.42 -13.98 22.41
CA GLU A 113 5.40 -14.83 23.10
C GLU A 113 4.97 -15.18 24.52
N ASN A 114 4.44 -14.20 25.27
CA ASN A 114 3.95 -14.41 26.64
C ASN A 114 2.77 -15.38 26.72
N LEU A 115 2.04 -15.60 25.62
CA LEU A 115 0.86 -16.46 25.57
C LEU A 115 1.14 -17.83 24.92
N ALA A 116 1.95 -17.85 23.86
CA ALA A 116 2.16 -19.04 23.01
C ALA A 116 3.61 -19.56 23.04
N GLY A 117 4.55 -18.81 23.62
CA GLY A 117 5.99 -19.07 23.50
C GLY A 117 6.55 -18.64 22.13
N SER A 118 7.85 -18.35 22.09
CA SER A 118 8.53 -17.77 20.92
C SER A 118 8.38 -18.58 19.64
N GLY A 119 8.47 -19.91 19.73
CA GLY A 119 8.35 -20.80 18.56
C GLY A 119 6.96 -20.79 17.94
N ILE A 120 5.90 -20.94 18.76
CA ILE A 120 4.51 -20.96 18.25
C ILE A 120 4.11 -19.57 17.77
N ALA A 121 4.53 -18.51 18.47
CA ALA A 121 4.27 -17.13 18.09
C ALA A 121 4.76 -16.82 16.66
N GLN A 122 6.02 -17.17 16.35
CA GLN A 122 6.57 -16.96 15.01
C GLN A 122 5.88 -17.81 13.93
N ILE A 123 5.52 -19.06 14.23
CA ILE A 123 4.84 -19.94 13.26
C ILE A 123 3.44 -19.39 12.93
N VAL A 124 2.63 -19.09 13.94
CA VAL A 124 1.26 -18.59 13.75
C VAL A 124 1.29 -17.25 13.01
N PHE A 125 2.20 -16.36 13.41
CA PHE A 125 2.35 -15.07 12.74
C PHE A 125 2.81 -15.24 11.28
N GLY A 126 3.79 -16.12 11.02
CA GLY A 126 4.28 -16.43 9.68
C GLY A 126 3.19 -16.99 8.76
N VAL A 127 2.36 -17.92 9.26
CA VAL A 127 1.19 -18.44 8.52
C VAL A 127 0.21 -17.31 8.17
N GLY A 128 0.00 -16.36 9.09
CA GLY A 128 -0.81 -15.17 8.85
C GLY A 128 -0.25 -14.30 7.71
N VAL A 129 1.05 -14.03 7.72
CA VAL A 129 1.73 -13.26 6.66
C VAL A 129 1.61 -13.95 5.30
N VAL A 130 1.81 -15.27 5.25
CA VAL A 130 1.63 -16.05 4.02
C VAL A 130 0.17 -15.99 3.53
N GLY A 131 -0.80 -16.10 4.44
CA GLY A 131 -2.22 -15.98 4.12
C GLY A 131 -2.58 -14.62 3.49
N MET A 132 -2.04 -13.51 4.03
CA MET A 132 -2.23 -12.17 3.46
C MET A 132 -1.65 -12.07 2.04
N ALA A 133 -0.46 -12.63 1.81
CA ALA A 133 0.18 -12.64 0.50
C ALA A 133 -0.63 -13.46 -0.52
N ILE A 134 -1.08 -14.67 -0.15
CA ILE A 134 -1.88 -15.56 -0.99
C ILE A 134 -3.23 -14.93 -1.37
N SER A 135 -3.92 -14.31 -0.40
CA SER A 135 -5.21 -13.65 -0.67
C SER A 135 -5.06 -12.51 -1.68
N THR A 136 -4.00 -11.70 -1.52
CA THR A 136 -3.71 -10.57 -2.39
C THR A 136 -3.38 -11.01 -3.83
N ILE A 137 -2.52 -12.02 -3.99
CA ILE A 137 -2.14 -12.49 -5.34
C ILE A 137 -3.34 -13.11 -6.07
N ILE A 138 -4.23 -13.83 -5.38
CA ILE A 138 -5.44 -14.39 -5.99
C ILE A 138 -6.33 -13.27 -6.54
N ILE A 139 -6.58 -12.23 -5.76
CA ILE A 139 -7.40 -11.09 -6.22
C ILE A 139 -6.74 -10.42 -7.44
N LEU A 140 -5.42 -10.22 -7.40
CA LEU A 140 -4.68 -9.64 -8.53
C LEU A 140 -4.78 -10.51 -9.79
N MET A 141 -4.69 -11.84 -9.66
CA MET A 141 -4.87 -12.77 -10.77
C MET A 141 -6.26 -12.62 -11.40
N LEU A 142 -7.32 -12.60 -10.59
CA LEU A 142 -8.70 -12.49 -11.07
C LEU A 142 -8.95 -11.13 -11.75
N ILE A 143 -8.45 -10.04 -11.16
CA ILE A 143 -8.57 -8.68 -11.73
C ILE A 143 -7.80 -8.61 -13.06
N ASN A 144 -6.58 -9.12 -13.13
CA ASN A 144 -5.80 -9.08 -14.38
C ASN A 144 -6.44 -9.91 -15.50
N GLY A 145 -6.95 -11.10 -15.15
CA GLY A 145 -7.74 -11.91 -16.08
C GLY A 145 -8.97 -11.17 -16.60
N PHE A 146 -9.68 -10.47 -15.72
CA PHE A 146 -10.83 -9.63 -16.09
C PHE A 146 -10.43 -8.49 -17.04
N VAL A 147 -9.38 -7.73 -16.71
CA VAL A 147 -8.92 -6.58 -17.48
C VAL A 147 -8.47 -7.00 -18.89
N ILE A 148 -7.75 -8.11 -19.02
CA ILE A 148 -7.30 -8.63 -20.33
C ILE A 148 -8.49 -9.04 -21.20
N CYS A 149 -9.50 -9.69 -20.62
CA CYS A 149 -10.74 -10.01 -21.32
C CYS A 149 -11.45 -8.73 -21.82
N GLU A 150 -11.53 -7.69 -20.98
CA GLU A 150 -12.19 -6.45 -21.38
C GLU A 150 -11.41 -5.66 -22.44
N ILE A 151 -10.09 -5.63 -22.38
CA ILE A 151 -9.26 -5.03 -23.44
C ILE A 151 -9.50 -5.74 -24.78
N ALA A 152 -9.67 -7.06 -24.75
CA ALA A 152 -9.95 -7.87 -25.94
C ALA A 152 -11.44 -7.87 -26.37
N GLY A 153 -12.33 -7.20 -25.62
CA GLY A 153 -13.78 -7.23 -25.86
C GLY A 153 -14.39 -8.63 -25.77
N LYS A 154 -13.80 -9.53 -24.99
CA LYS A 154 -14.24 -10.93 -24.86
C LYS A 154 -14.88 -11.17 -23.49
N PRO A 155 -15.82 -12.13 -23.39
CA PRO A 155 -16.40 -12.48 -22.11
C PRO A 155 -15.32 -12.95 -21.13
N THR A 156 -15.58 -12.76 -19.84
CA THR A 156 -14.71 -13.10 -18.70
C THR A 156 -14.68 -14.61 -18.44
N THR A 157 -14.42 -15.41 -19.47
CA THR A 157 -14.44 -16.87 -19.44
C THR A 157 -13.41 -17.44 -20.42
N GLY A 158 -13.09 -18.73 -20.26
CA GLY A 158 -12.25 -19.48 -21.19
C GLY A 158 -10.75 -19.18 -21.07
N ARG A 159 -10.01 -19.53 -22.12
CA ARG A 159 -8.54 -19.55 -22.12
C ARG A 159 -7.90 -18.16 -22.01
N LEU A 160 -8.55 -17.12 -22.54
CA LEU A 160 -8.01 -15.75 -22.45
C LEU A 160 -8.01 -15.24 -21.00
N TYR A 161 -9.09 -15.51 -20.27
CA TYR A 161 -9.18 -15.19 -18.85
C TYR A 161 -8.10 -15.93 -18.05
N GLN A 162 -7.95 -17.23 -18.29
CA GLN A 162 -6.93 -18.06 -17.64
C GLN A 162 -5.51 -17.57 -17.94
N PHE A 163 -5.22 -17.20 -19.19
CA PHE A 163 -3.94 -16.62 -19.57
C PHE A 163 -3.64 -15.35 -18.76
N GLY A 164 -4.63 -14.45 -18.64
CA GLY A 164 -4.44 -13.23 -17.85
C GLY A 164 -4.21 -13.51 -16.35
N CYS A 165 -4.91 -14.49 -15.78
CA CYS A 165 -4.65 -14.94 -14.41
C CYS A 165 -3.25 -15.52 -14.24
N ILE A 166 -2.81 -16.40 -15.14
CA ILE A 166 -1.50 -17.05 -15.09
C ILE A 166 -0.38 -16.02 -15.28
N LEU A 167 -0.55 -15.05 -16.19
CA LEU A 167 0.42 -13.99 -16.42
C LEU A 167 0.72 -13.22 -15.13
N ALA A 168 -0.32 -12.84 -14.38
CA ALA A 168 -0.15 -12.17 -13.09
C ALA A 168 0.52 -13.07 -12.03
N ALA A 169 0.16 -14.35 -11.99
CA ALA A 169 0.77 -15.31 -11.06
C ALA A 169 2.27 -15.50 -11.34
N LEU A 170 2.63 -15.69 -12.62
CA LEU A 170 4.02 -15.83 -13.03
C LEU A 170 4.80 -14.55 -12.74
N ALA A 171 4.26 -13.37 -13.10
CA ALA A 171 4.90 -12.10 -12.79
C ALA A 171 5.13 -11.91 -11.28
N GLY A 172 4.16 -12.29 -10.44
CA GLY A 172 4.31 -12.26 -8.98
C GLY A 172 5.37 -13.24 -8.46
N ALA A 173 5.35 -14.50 -8.93
CA ALA A 173 6.27 -15.54 -8.50
C ALA A 173 7.72 -15.29 -8.96
N PHE A 174 7.90 -14.95 -10.24
CA PHE A 174 9.20 -14.55 -10.79
C PHE A 174 9.70 -13.25 -10.16
N GLY A 175 8.79 -12.32 -9.88
CA GLY A 175 9.08 -11.13 -9.10
C GLY A 175 9.69 -11.50 -7.75
N ALA A 176 8.98 -12.28 -6.93
CA ALA A 176 9.46 -12.72 -5.62
C ALA A 176 10.82 -13.42 -5.66
N LEU A 177 11.06 -14.28 -6.66
CA LEU A 177 12.28 -15.08 -6.74
C LEU A 177 13.50 -14.29 -7.24
N PHE A 178 13.30 -13.36 -8.19
CA PHE A 178 14.41 -12.71 -8.92
C PHE A 178 14.51 -11.19 -8.71
N LEU A 179 13.40 -10.50 -8.40
CA LEU A 179 13.35 -9.03 -8.31
C LEU A 179 13.38 -8.51 -6.88
N TRP A 180 13.05 -9.34 -5.89
CA TRP A 180 13.05 -8.97 -4.46
C TRP A 180 14.39 -9.25 -3.76
N THR A 181 15.47 -9.49 -4.52
CA THR A 181 16.83 -9.61 -3.99
C THR A 181 17.68 -8.40 -4.41
N GLY A 182 18.36 -7.77 -3.45
CA GLY A 182 19.28 -6.66 -3.68
C GLY A 182 18.63 -5.34 -4.11
N LYS A 183 19.32 -4.56 -4.94
CA LYS A 183 18.89 -3.19 -5.34
C LYS A 183 17.61 -3.18 -6.18
N ALA A 184 17.26 -4.29 -6.84
CA ALA A 184 16.06 -4.45 -7.68
C ALA A 184 14.76 -4.14 -6.93
N GLN A 185 14.66 -4.55 -5.66
CA GLN A 185 13.51 -4.27 -4.80
C GLN A 185 13.25 -2.77 -4.69
N PHE A 186 14.29 -1.96 -4.48
CA PHE A 186 14.14 -0.51 -4.35
C PHE A 186 13.65 0.12 -5.67
N TYR A 187 14.19 -0.33 -6.81
CA TYR A 187 13.81 0.18 -8.13
C TYR A 187 12.35 -0.10 -8.50
N LEU A 188 11.75 -1.18 -7.97
CA LEU A 188 10.39 -1.57 -8.31
C LEU A 188 9.38 -1.14 -7.25
N ALA A 189 9.71 -1.26 -5.97
CA ALA A 189 8.79 -0.95 -4.88
C ALA A 189 8.42 0.55 -4.86
N VAL A 190 9.40 1.44 -5.04
CA VAL A 190 9.16 2.88 -5.00
C VAL A 190 8.24 3.32 -6.14
N PRO A 191 8.53 3.06 -7.42
CA PRO A 191 7.64 3.49 -8.51
C PRO A 191 6.25 2.85 -8.44
N THR A 192 6.18 1.56 -8.09
CA THR A 192 4.90 0.85 -8.00
C THR A 192 4.00 1.46 -6.91
N SER A 193 4.55 1.76 -5.74
CA SER A 193 3.80 2.40 -4.64
C SER A 193 3.30 3.80 -5.04
N ARG A 194 4.16 4.61 -5.69
CA ARG A 194 3.78 5.96 -6.15
C ARG A 194 2.70 5.89 -7.22
N PHE A 195 2.85 4.99 -8.19
CA PHE A 195 1.84 4.79 -9.22
C PHE A 195 0.50 4.37 -8.64
N GLY A 196 0.48 3.44 -7.68
CA GLY A 196 -0.74 3.05 -6.97
C GLY A 196 -1.43 4.22 -6.27
N MET A 197 -0.66 5.05 -5.56
CA MET A 197 -1.18 6.26 -4.89
C MET A 197 -1.80 7.26 -5.86
N VAL A 198 -1.21 7.41 -7.04
CA VAL A 198 -1.70 8.30 -8.11
C VAL A 198 -3.04 7.83 -8.69
N LEU A 199 -3.30 6.53 -8.70
CA LEU A 199 -4.57 5.97 -9.21
C LEU A 199 -5.73 6.12 -8.22
N LEU A 200 -5.46 6.30 -6.92
CA LEU A 200 -6.51 6.40 -5.89
C LEU A 200 -7.53 7.52 -6.17
N PRO A 201 -7.13 8.79 -6.43
CA PRO A 201 -8.09 9.84 -6.74
C PRO A 201 -8.98 9.49 -7.93
N ILE A 202 -8.43 8.87 -8.98
CA ILE A 202 -9.16 8.50 -10.19
C ILE A 202 -10.27 7.49 -9.84
N ALA A 203 -9.95 6.48 -9.01
CA ALA A 203 -10.92 5.50 -8.55
C ALA A 203 -12.03 6.15 -7.70
N TYR A 204 -11.68 7.00 -6.72
CA TYR A 204 -12.67 7.67 -5.87
C TYR A 204 -13.58 8.62 -6.65
N ILE A 205 -13.04 9.36 -7.63
CA ILE A 205 -13.84 10.21 -8.52
C ILE A 205 -14.78 9.36 -9.38
N ALA A 206 -14.29 8.24 -9.92
CA ALA A 206 -15.12 7.32 -10.70
C ALA A 206 -16.30 6.78 -9.87
N PHE A 207 -16.06 6.37 -8.63
CA PHE A 207 -17.12 5.95 -7.71
C PHE A 207 -18.07 7.11 -7.37
N PHE A 208 -17.55 8.31 -7.10
CA PHE A 208 -18.37 9.49 -6.84
C PHE A 208 -19.34 9.77 -7.99
N PHE A 209 -18.86 9.72 -9.24
CA PHE A 209 -19.73 9.89 -10.41
C PHE A 209 -20.67 8.71 -10.63
N LEU A 210 -20.22 7.47 -10.43
CA LEU A 210 -21.05 6.27 -10.51
C LEU A 210 -22.25 6.36 -9.56
N MET A 211 -22.01 6.73 -8.31
CA MET A 211 -23.04 6.89 -7.25
C MET A 211 -24.05 8.00 -7.57
N ASN A 212 -23.70 8.92 -8.47
CA ASN A 212 -24.58 9.99 -8.95
C ASN A 212 -25.12 9.75 -10.38
N ASN A 213 -24.86 8.60 -11.00
CA ASN A 213 -25.25 8.34 -12.38
C ASN A 213 -26.50 7.43 -12.50
N LYS A 214 -27.63 8.01 -12.93
CA LYS A 214 -28.92 7.30 -13.07
C LYS A 214 -28.92 6.30 -14.22
N LYS A 215 -28.14 6.56 -15.26
CA LYS A 215 -28.04 5.64 -16.42
C LYS A 215 -27.42 4.31 -16.02
N LEU A 216 -26.50 4.32 -15.04
CA LEU A 216 -25.77 3.13 -14.59
C LEU A 216 -26.47 2.42 -13.42
N LEU A 217 -26.88 3.17 -12.39
CA LEU A 217 -27.47 2.57 -11.18
C LEU A 217 -28.99 2.43 -11.22
N GLY A 218 -29.67 3.11 -12.14
CA GLY A 218 -31.13 3.09 -12.25
C GLY A 218 -31.81 3.46 -10.94
N GLU A 219 -32.68 2.56 -10.46
CA GLU A 219 -33.40 2.73 -9.19
C GLU A 219 -32.54 2.52 -7.94
N ALA A 220 -31.36 1.90 -8.09
CA ALA A 220 -30.45 1.64 -6.98
C ALA A 220 -29.58 2.85 -6.61
N MET A 221 -29.70 3.97 -7.35
CA MET A 221 -29.01 5.20 -6.99
C MET A 221 -29.46 5.66 -5.59
N PRO A 222 -28.52 6.07 -4.71
CA PRO A 222 -28.85 6.71 -3.44
C PRO A 222 -29.83 7.90 -3.63
N ARG A 223 -30.90 7.96 -2.82
CA ARG A 223 -31.91 9.03 -2.84
C ARG A 223 -32.07 9.70 -1.47
N GLY A 224 -32.59 10.93 -1.46
CA GLY A 224 -32.84 11.70 -0.24
C GLY A 224 -31.58 11.94 0.60
N ALA A 225 -31.70 11.84 1.92
CA ALA A 225 -30.60 12.08 2.86
C ALA A 225 -29.41 11.13 2.65
N SER A 226 -29.66 9.88 2.25
CA SER A 226 -28.60 8.90 1.96
C SER A 226 -27.66 9.40 0.86
N ARG A 227 -28.20 10.07 -0.18
CA ARG A 227 -27.39 10.66 -1.25
C ARG A 227 -26.47 11.76 -0.75
N ILE A 228 -26.97 12.60 0.16
CA ILE A 228 -26.20 13.70 0.75
C ILE A 228 -25.03 13.13 1.53
N TRP A 229 -25.29 12.18 2.43
CA TRP A 229 -24.24 11.53 3.22
C TRP A 229 -23.18 10.86 2.34
N TRP A 230 -23.60 10.07 1.35
CA TRP A 230 -22.65 9.42 0.44
C TRP A 230 -21.83 10.41 -0.36
N ASN A 231 -22.42 11.50 -0.84
CA ASN A 231 -21.69 12.53 -1.58
C ASN A 231 -20.72 13.30 -0.68
N VAL A 232 -21.10 13.61 0.55
CA VAL A 232 -20.21 14.28 1.51
C VAL A 232 -19.03 13.37 1.86
N LEU A 233 -19.29 12.11 2.23
CA LEU A 233 -18.25 11.15 2.59
C LEU A 233 -17.31 10.88 1.40
N MET A 234 -17.85 10.70 0.19
CA MET A 234 -17.03 10.52 -1.00
C MET A 234 -16.28 11.79 -1.39
N GLY A 235 -16.85 12.97 -1.19
CA GLY A 235 -16.15 14.24 -1.40
C GLY A 235 -14.94 14.38 -0.48
N ILE A 236 -15.10 14.01 0.79
CA ILE A 236 -13.99 13.93 1.75
C ILE A 236 -12.97 12.88 1.29
N ALA A 237 -13.40 11.70 0.87
CA ALA A 237 -12.50 10.65 0.39
C ALA A 237 -11.70 11.08 -0.84
N VAL A 238 -12.33 11.76 -1.80
CA VAL A 238 -11.66 12.34 -2.97
C VAL A 238 -10.63 13.38 -2.55
N ALA A 239 -10.99 14.29 -1.64
CA ALA A 239 -10.07 15.31 -1.13
C ALA A 239 -8.85 14.67 -0.45
N LEU A 240 -9.06 13.72 0.46
CA LEU A 240 -8.00 13.00 1.15
C LEU A 240 -7.12 12.19 0.18
N ALA A 241 -7.72 11.52 -0.82
CA ALA A 241 -6.97 10.80 -1.84
C ALA A 241 -6.11 11.74 -2.69
N PHE A 242 -6.63 12.91 -3.07
CA PHE A 242 -5.86 13.93 -3.76
C PHE A 242 -4.70 14.43 -2.90
N THR A 243 -4.96 14.80 -1.64
CA THR A 243 -3.90 15.26 -0.73
C THR A 243 -2.84 14.18 -0.54
N GLY A 244 -3.24 12.93 -0.30
CA GLY A 244 -2.31 11.81 -0.14
C GLY A 244 -1.47 11.55 -1.39
N ALA A 245 -2.09 11.57 -2.57
CA ALA A 245 -1.37 11.43 -3.84
C ALA A 245 -0.41 12.60 -4.10
N SER A 246 -0.85 13.84 -3.87
CA SER A 246 -0.02 15.04 -4.02
C SER A 246 1.18 15.04 -3.08
N VAL A 247 0.97 14.77 -1.78
CA VAL A 247 2.06 14.67 -0.80
C VAL A 247 3.04 13.56 -1.19
N SER A 248 2.53 12.40 -1.62
CA SER A 248 3.34 11.25 -2.03
C SER A 248 4.25 11.57 -3.22
N ILE A 249 3.79 12.35 -4.21
CA ILE A 249 4.55 12.70 -5.42
C ILE A 249 5.49 13.89 -5.17
N LEU A 250 4.99 14.94 -4.51
CA LEU A 250 5.71 16.21 -4.36
C LEU A 250 6.88 16.10 -3.38
N ASN A 251 6.73 15.28 -2.32
CA ASN A 251 7.79 15.05 -1.35
C ASN A 251 8.75 13.92 -1.74
N ASP A 252 8.57 13.32 -2.92
CA ASP A 252 9.43 12.23 -3.36
C ASP A 252 10.81 12.77 -3.80
N LYS A 253 11.82 12.37 -3.03
CA LYS A 253 13.24 12.66 -3.31
C LYS A 253 13.98 11.46 -3.90
N ALA A 254 13.27 10.37 -4.18
CA ALA A 254 13.89 9.19 -4.76
C ALA A 254 14.40 9.53 -6.17
N MET A 255 15.69 9.30 -6.39
CA MET A 255 16.34 9.47 -7.69
C MET A 255 16.66 8.10 -8.27
N LEU A 256 16.60 7.99 -9.60
CA LEU A 256 17.16 6.84 -10.30
C LEU A 256 18.68 6.87 -10.12
N PRO A 257 19.28 5.91 -9.38
CA PRO A 257 20.72 5.88 -9.17
C PRO A 257 21.47 5.83 -10.51
N GLY A 258 22.49 6.68 -10.64
CA GLY A 258 23.23 6.88 -11.89
C GLY A 258 22.65 7.94 -12.84
N THR A 259 21.51 8.56 -12.49
CA THR A 259 20.91 9.65 -13.28
C THR A 259 20.43 10.80 -12.38
N SER A 260 20.23 11.98 -12.97
CA SER A 260 19.59 13.13 -12.31
C SER A 260 18.05 13.08 -12.35
N ILE A 261 17.45 12.00 -12.86
CA ILE A 261 16.01 11.88 -13.05
C ILE A 261 15.36 11.42 -11.74
N ALA A 262 14.51 12.27 -11.18
CA ALA A 262 13.70 11.92 -10.01
C ALA A 262 12.52 11.02 -10.41
N PHE A 263 12.23 9.99 -9.59
CA PHE A 263 11.14 9.04 -9.85
C PHE A 263 9.76 9.71 -9.96
N LYS A 264 9.55 10.84 -9.28
CA LYS A 264 8.34 11.67 -9.42
C LYS A 264 8.01 12.01 -10.87
N HIS A 265 9.03 12.25 -11.72
CA HIS A 265 8.81 12.61 -13.12
C HIS A 265 8.25 11.45 -13.93
N ILE A 266 8.64 10.22 -13.61
CA ILE A 266 8.13 9.00 -14.26
C ILE A 266 6.65 8.79 -13.92
N GLY A 267 6.28 8.95 -12.65
CA GLY A 267 4.88 8.84 -12.23
C GLY A 267 3.98 9.91 -12.89
N LEU A 268 4.46 11.15 -12.94
CA LEU A 268 3.75 12.27 -13.58
C LEU A 268 3.63 12.10 -15.09
N THR A 269 4.69 11.66 -15.79
CA THR A 269 4.63 11.41 -17.24
C THR A 269 3.70 10.25 -17.59
N LEU A 270 3.74 9.15 -16.83
CA LEU A 270 2.79 8.05 -17.01
C LEU A 270 1.33 8.51 -16.83
N LEU A 271 1.03 9.30 -15.80
CA LEU A 271 -0.30 9.85 -15.62
C LEU A 271 -0.69 10.79 -16.77
N ALA A 272 0.22 11.65 -17.22
CA ALA A 272 -0.04 12.52 -18.36
C ALA A 272 -0.34 11.71 -19.63
N ILE A 273 0.42 10.64 -19.89
CA ILE A 273 0.18 9.72 -21.01
C ILE A 273 -1.19 9.06 -20.88
N LEU A 274 -1.54 8.53 -19.71
CA LEU A 274 -2.84 7.91 -19.48
C LEU A 274 -3.99 8.91 -19.67
N PHE A 275 -3.83 10.14 -19.22
CA PHE A 275 -4.81 11.21 -19.40
C PHE A 275 -4.98 11.55 -20.89
N VAL A 276 -3.88 11.75 -21.62
CA VAL A 276 -3.90 12.01 -23.06
C VAL A 276 -4.55 10.84 -23.80
N LEU A 277 -4.19 9.60 -23.49
CA LEU A 277 -4.81 8.41 -24.09
C LEU A 277 -6.32 8.36 -23.81
N ALA A 278 -6.74 8.62 -22.57
CA ALA A 278 -8.15 8.66 -22.20
C ALA A 278 -8.92 9.72 -22.99
N VAL A 279 -8.35 10.92 -23.15
CA VAL A 279 -8.92 12.02 -23.93
C VAL A 279 -9.01 11.63 -25.42
N VAL A 280 -7.94 11.12 -26.00
CA VAL A 280 -7.91 10.67 -27.41
C VAL A 280 -8.94 9.57 -27.67
N ILE A 281 -9.03 8.58 -26.79
CA ILE A 281 -10.02 7.49 -26.89
C ILE A 281 -11.44 8.05 -26.74
N HIS A 282 -11.68 8.99 -25.83
CA HIS A 282 -12.99 9.61 -25.65
C HIS A 282 -13.45 10.33 -26.93
N PHE A 283 -12.59 11.15 -27.53
CA PHE A 283 -12.91 11.83 -28.78
C PHE A 283 -13.08 10.85 -29.96
N LYS A 284 -12.25 9.81 -30.06
CA LYS A 284 -12.39 8.79 -31.10
C LYS A 284 -13.72 8.04 -30.98
N ARG A 285 -14.13 7.65 -29.76
CA ARG A 285 -15.41 6.96 -29.52
C ARG A 285 -16.61 7.88 -29.75
N LYS A 286 -16.51 9.16 -29.42
CA LYS A 286 -17.55 10.16 -29.72
C LYS A 286 -17.76 10.28 -31.23
N ASN A 287 -16.68 10.40 -32.00
CA ASN A 287 -16.75 10.50 -33.46
C ASN A 287 -17.25 9.20 -34.12
N SER A 288 -16.95 8.02 -33.55
CA SER A 288 -17.50 6.74 -34.03
C SER A 288 -18.95 6.49 -33.63
N GLY A 289 -19.45 7.16 -32.58
CA GLY A 289 -20.85 7.07 -32.12
C GLY A 289 -21.83 7.97 -32.87
N GLU A 290 -21.34 8.86 -33.74
CA GLU A 290 -22.18 9.61 -34.70
C GLU A 290 -22.37 8.86 -36.03
N ALA A 291 -21.82 7.64 -36.16
CA ALA A 291 -21.92 6.80 -37.36
C ALA A 291 -22.75 5.51 -37.18
N SER A 292 -23.56 5.40 -36.11
CA SER A 292 -24.47 4.27 -35.88
C SER A 292 -25.82 4.72 -35.36
#